data_AF-A0A067D3N5-F1
#
_entry.id   AF-A0A067D3N5-F1
#
_cell.length_a   1.000
_cell.length_b   1.000
_cell.length_c   1.000
_cell.angle_alpha   90.00
_cell.angle_beta   90.00
_cell.angle_gamma   90.00
#
_symmetry.space_group_name_H-M   'P 1'
#
loop_
_entity.id
_entity.type
_entity.pdbx_description
1 polymer ?
#
loop_
_entity_poly.entity_id
_entity_poly.type
_entity_poly.pdbx_seq_one_letter_code
_entity_poly.pdbx_strand_id
1 'polypeptide(L)'
;MPPLKFFMFSLFLIYLLSFQFSFTVAVDREYATHVCSTTANFTRNSTYEKNLNLLLSSIPTNASRGNGFSSGFFNATAGQDPNRVYGLFLCRGDQTTSDCQDCVTFAARDVLQLCPVSKETILWYAECLLRYSDQSIFSTMATSPTVSLLNTQNVTDQGRLNELVGTQMSQVVTQAVSNTKRFATRKANFTTFQTLYSLAQCTPDLSSSDCNTCLRGAVARLPSCCSGKQGGRVLFPSCNVRYELYPFYNESATAPPAPAPVLLSPPPPGSVTTSRGKSGISSSTIIAIVAPIAVTAVLFILGFCFLRRKAKKKYNAVPESNADNDLTTLESLQFDFETIEVATNKFSTDNKLGEGGFGEVYKGVLPSGQEIAVKRLSKASGQGAEEFKNEVVLVAKLQHRNLVRLLGFCLEGEEKILVYEFVPNKSLDYFLYDPEKQGQLDWSRRYKIIGGIARGILYLHEDSRLRIIHRDLKASNILLDAEMNPKISDFGMARIFGVDQTQGNTSRIVGTYGYMAPEYAMHGQFSVKSDVYSFGVLVLEIITGKKNSNFYQTDGAADLLSYVSINVIIY
;
A
#
# COMPACT_ATOMS: atom_id res chain seq x y z
N MET A 1 -24.13 -41.87 -35.24
CA MET A 1 -25.03 -41.04 -34.40
C MET A 1 -25.52 -39.87 -35.26
N PRO A 2 -26.81 -39.48 -35.20
CA PRO A 2 -27.43 -38.72 -36.26
C PRO A 2 -27.10 -37.21 -36.17
N PRO A 3 -27.11 -36.49 -37.31
CA PRO A 3 -26.70 -35.08 -37.44
C PRO A 3 -27.55 -34.11 -36.61
N LEU A 4 -28.73 -34.54 -36.13
CA LEU A 4 -29.62 -33.75 -35.28
C LEU A 4 -29.02 -33.47 -33.89
N LYS A 5 -28.18 -34.37 -33.36
CA LYS A 5 -27.52 -34.16 -32.06
C LYS A 5 -26.38 -33.14 -32.17
N PHE A 6 -25.70 -33.07 -33.31
CA PHE A 6 -24.64 -32.10 -33.54
C PHE A 6 -25.21 -30.69 -33.70
N PHE A 7 -26.34 -30.56 -34.38
CA PHE A 7 -27.03 -29.28 -34.55
C PHE A 7 -27.58 -28.71 -33.24
N MET A 8 -28.17 -29.56 -32.39
CA MET A 8 -28.62 -29.17 -31.05
C MET A 8 -27.44 -28.81 -30.12
N PHE A 9 -26.29 -29.49 -30.26
CA PHE A 9 -25.08 -29.20 -29.49
C PHE A 9 -24.45 -27.87 -29.91
N SER A 10 -24.45 -27.52 -31.20
CA SER A 10 -23.99 -26.22 -31.69
C SER A 10 -24.92 -25.08 -31.24
N LEU A 11 -26.25 -25.28 -31.23
CA LEU A 11 -27.19 -24.29 -30.68
C LEU A 11 -27.03 -24.09 -29.17
N PHE A 12 -26.74 -25.16 -28.42
CA PHE A 12 -26.43 -25.09 -27.00
C PHE A 12 -25.08 -24.41 -26.72
N LEU A 13 -24.07 -24.62 -27.57
CA LEU A 13 -22.79 -23.89 -27.48
C LEU A 13 -22.95 -22.40 -27.80
N ILE A 14 -23.78 -22.04 -28.77
CA ILE A 14 -24.09 -20.63 -29.08
C ILE A 14 -24.88 -19.97 -27.95
N TYR A 15 -25.78 -20.71 -27.29
CA TYR A 15 -26.52 -20.28 -26.10
C TYR A 15 -25.63 -20.15 -24.85
N LEU A 16 -24.56 -20.96 -24.73
CA LEU A 16 -23.55 -20.84 -23.68
C LEU A 16 -22.54 -19.72 -23.97
N LEU A 17 -22.21 -19.47 -25.23
CA LEU A 17 -21.32 -18.38 -25.66
C LEU A 17 -22.02 -17.01 -25.61
N SER A 18 -23.35 -16.95 -25.64
CA SER A 18 -24.11 -15.72 -25.37
C SER A 18 -24.23 -15.39 -23.88
N PHE A 19 -23.89 -16.33 -22.98
CA PHE A 19 -23.58 -16.06 -21.58
C PHE A 19 -22.09 -15.69 -21.42
N GLN A 20 -21.67 -14.59 -22.07
CA GLN A 20 -20.53 -13.87 -21.53
C GLN A 20 -20.96 -13.30 -20.18
N PHE A 21 -20.58 -14.00 -19.11
CA PHE A 21 -20.45 -13.36 -17.81
C PHE A 21 -19.49 -12.19 -18.01
N SER A 22 -20.06 -10.98 -18.03
CA SER A 22 -19.36 -9.78 -17.62
C SER A 22 -18.88 -10.01 -16.18
N PHE A 23 -17.73 -10.65 -16.02
CA PHE A 23 -17.00 -10.59 -14.76
C PHE A 23 -16.49 -9.15 -14.64
N THR A 24 -17.35 -8.29 -14.11
CA THR A 24 -16.88 -7.08 -13.44
C THR A 24 -16.06 -7.58 -12.26
N VAL A 25 -14.74 -7.41 -12.34
CA VAL A 25 -13.88 -7.49 -11.16
C VAL A 25 -14.47 -6.47 -10.19
N ALA A 26 -15.09 -6.94 -9.11
CA ALA A 26 -15.47 -6.05 -8.02
C ALA A 26 -14.16 -5.51 -7.45
N VAL A 27 -13.83 -4.27 -7.80
CA VAL A 27 -12.75 -3.52 -7.15
C VAL A 27 -13.24 -3.30 -5.72
N ASP A 28 -12.76 -4.11 -4.79
CA ASP A 28 -13.03 -3.91 -3.38
C ASP A 28 -12.45 -2.55 -2.97
N ARG A 29 -13.32 -1.60 -2.59
CA ARG A 29 -12.93 -0.22 -2.27
C ARG A 29 -12.31 -0.19 -0.88
N GLU A 30 -11.28 0.63 -0.68
CA GLU A 30 -10.54 0.63 0.58
C GLU A 30 -11.38 1.27 1.71
N TYR A 31 -12.06 0.43 2.48
CA TYR A 31 -12.76 0.81 3.70
C TYR A 31 -11.78 1.39 4.73
N ALA A 32 -12.04 2.59 5.25
CA ALA A 32 -11.16 3.22 6.24
C ALA A 32 -11.67 3.06 7.67
N THR A 33 -12.88 3.57 7.96
CA THR A 33 -13.47 3.53 9.32
C THR A 33 -14.93 4.00 9.30
N HIS A 34 -15.64 3.83 10.41
CA HIS A 34 -16.99 4.33 10.61
C HIS A 34 -17.23 4.74 12.05
N VAL A 35 -18.23 5.60 12.28
CA VAL A 35 -18.76 5.89 13.61
C VAL A 35 -20.28 5.83 13.54
N CYS A 36 -20.86 5.00 14.42
CA CYS A 36 -22.29 5.00 14.72
C CYS A 36 -22.52 5.75 16.04
N SER A 37 -23.53 6.61 16.11
CA SER A 37 -24.00 7.17 17.36
C SER A 37 -24.59 6.09 18.26
N THR A 38 -24.23 6.09 19.54
CA THR A 38 -24.78 5.16 20.54
C THR A 38 -25.98 5.74 21.28
N THR A 39 -26.20 7.05 21.18
CA THR A 39 -27.22 7.80 21.91
C THR A 39 -28.46 8.08 21.10
N ALA A 40 -28.38 8.04 19.77
CA ALA A 40 -29.49 8.30 18.87
C ALA A 40 -29.82 7.03 18.08
N ASN A 41 -30.72 6.19 18.59
CA ASN A 41 -31.13 4.94 17.94
C ASN A 41 -32.59 5.00 17.44
N PHE A 42 -32.90 4.25 16.39
CA PHE A 42 -34.25 4.01 15.91
C PHE A 42 -34.69 2.56 16.14
N THR A 43 -36.00 2.33 16.20
CA THR A 43 -36.57 0.98 16.32
C THR A 43 -36.65 0.33 14.94
N ARG A 44 -36.32 -0.97 14.84
CA ARG A 44 -36.49 -1.71 13.58
C ARG A 44 -37.93 -1.68 13.09
N ASN A 45 -38.10 -1.70 11.77
CA ASN A 45 -39.34 -1.50 11.01
C ASN A 45 -40.05 -0.16 11.27
N SER A 46 -39.37 0.83 11.84
CA SER A 46 -39.94 2.16 12.06
C SER A 46 -40.07 2.97 10.76
N THR A 47 -40.89 4.02 10.81
CA THR A 47 -40.97 5.02 9.72
C THR A 47 -39.61 5.64 9.42
N TYR A 48 -38.79 5.88 10.45
CA TYR A 48 -37.42 6.38 10.28
C TYR A 48 -36.57 5.43 9.44
N GLU A 49 -36.58 4.12 9.74
CA GLU A 49 -35.82 3.13 8.98
C GLU A 49 -36.27 3.06 7.51
N LYS A 50 -37.59 3.13 7.27
CA LYS A 50 -38.12 3.20 5.89
C LYS A 50 -37.59 4.43 5.15
N ASN A 51 -37.59 5.59 5.80
CA ASN A 51 -37.07 6.83 5.21
C ASN A 51 -35.55 6.76 4.99
N LEU A 52 -34.79 6.15 5.91
CA LEU A 52 -33.36 5.92 5.76
C LEU A 52 -33.07 5.00 4.56
N ASN A 53 -33.78 3.89 4.42
CA ASN A 53 -33.63 2.98 3.28
C ASN A 53 -33.97 3.67 1.95
N LEU A 54 -35.02 4.50 1.92
CA LEU A 54 -35.35 5.32 0.75
C LEU A 54 -34.21 6.27 0.39
N LEU A 55 -33.66 6.99 1.38
CA LEU A 55 -32.53 7.89 1.19
C LEU A 55 -31.32 7.14 0.61
N LEU A 56 -30.89 6.06 1.27
CA LEU A 56 -29.71 5.28 0.91
C LEU A 56 -29.83 4.60 -0.46
N SER A 57 -31.05 4.21 -0.87
CA SER A 57 -31.29 3.67 -2.22
C SER A 57 -31.20 4.73 -3.32
N SER A 58 -31.55 5.99 -3.02
CA SER A 58 -31.58 7.09 -4.00
C SER A 58 -30.26 7.86 -4.10
N ILE A 59 -29.51 7.99 -3.00
CA ILE A 59 -28.36 8.88 -2.93
C ILE A 59 -27.22 8.52 -3.91
N PRO A 60 -26.90 7.24 -4.21
CA PRO A 60 -25.82 6.91 -5.12
C PRO A 60 -26.12 7.32 -6.57
N THR A 61 -27.39 7.33 -6.98
CA THR A 61 -27.80 7.72 -8.35
C THR A 61 -27.53 9.21 -8.65
N ASN A 62 -27.30 10.02 -7.62
CA ASN A 62 -26.95 11.42 -7.77
C ASN A 62 -25.44 11.67 -7.87
N ALA A 63 -24.61 10.64 -7.70
CA ALA A 63 -23.18 10.74 -7.99
C ALA A 63 -22.90 11.02 -9.48
N SER A 64 -23.80 10.62 -10.38
CA SER A 64 -23.69 10.80 -11.83
C SER A 64 -24.38 12.07 -12.37
N ARG A 65 -25.17 12.78 -11.54
CA ARG A 65 -25.93 13.98 -11.96
C ARG A 65 -25.09 15.24 -11.81
N GLY A 66 -24.10 15.41 -12.68
CA GLY A 66 -23.25 16.59 -12.72
C GLY A 66 -23.58 17.55 -13.85
N ASN A 67 -24.52 18.48 -13.65
CA ASN A 67 -24.57 19.71 -14.44
C ASN A 67 -23.52 20.69 -13.88
N GLY A 68 -22.26 20.50 -14.26
CA GLY A 68 -21.25 21.57 -14.28
C GLY A 68 -20.66 22.12 -12.98
N PHE A 69 -21.07 21.76 -11.76
CA PHE A 69 -20.50 22.40 -10.54
C PHE A 69 -20.19 21.53 -9.30
N SER A 70 -20.54 20.24 -9.23
CA SER A 70 -20.22 19.40 -8.06
C SER A 70 -20.15 17.91 -8.40
N SER A 71 -19.27 17.51 -9.33
CA SER A 71 -18.96 16.09 -9.51
C SER A 71 -18.30 15.55 -8.23
N GLY A 72 -19.08 14.88 -7.39
CA GLY A 72 -18.61 14.23 -6.17
C GLY A 72 -19.16 14.73 -4.84
N PHE A 73 -20.16 15.62 -4.80
CA PHE A 73 -20.86 15.94 -3.55
C PHE A 73 -22.36 16.07 -3.78
N PHE A 74 -23.16 15.50 -2.89
CA PHE A 74 -24.61 15.64 -2.92
C PHE A 74 -25.19 15.51 -1.52
N ASN A 75 -26.28 16.22 -1.27
CA ASN A 75 -27.06 16.11 -0.06
C ASN A 75 -28.54 15.89 -0.40
N ALA A 76 -29.24 15.14 0.44
CA ALA A 76 -30.64 14.79 0.24
C ALA A 76 -31.36 14.55 1.56
N THR A 77 -32.67 14.74 1.53
CA THR A 77 -33.55 14.44 2.66
C THR A 77 -34.58 13.41 2.25
N ALA A 78 -35.00 12.59 3.22
CA ALA A 78 -36.11 11.65 3.04
C ALA A 78 -37.06 11.73 4.25
N GLY A 79 -38.35 11.65 3.96
CA GLY A 79 -39.40 11.69 4.98
C GLY A 79 -39.75 13.09 5.49
N GLN A 80 -40.59 13.11 6.52
CA GLN A 80 -41.08 14.31 7.20
C GLN A 80 -40.90 14.17 8.71
N ASP A 81 -40.94 15.30 9.42
CA ASP A 81 -40.82 15.32 10.88
C ASP A 81 -41.96 14.48 11.52
N PRO A 82 -41.66 13.67 12.56
CA PRO A 82 -40.40 13.56 13.30
C PRO A 82 -39.44 12.47 12.77
N ASN A 83 -39.70 11.88 11.60
CA ASN A 83 -38.94 10.76 11.03
C ASN A 83 -38.08 11.17 9.82
N ARG A 84 -37.72 12.45 9.72
CA ARG A 84 -36.91 12.97 8.63
C ARG A 84 -35.47 12.46 8.77
N VAL A 85 -34.84 12.17 7.64
CA VAL A 85 -33.44 11.76 7.55
C VAL A 85 -32.71 12.72 6.63
N TYR A 86 -31.59 13.25 7.08
CA TYR A 86 -30.66 14.07 6.31
C TYR A 86 -29.46 13.22 5.95
N GLY A 87 -29.05 13.20 4.69
CA GLY A 87 -27.84 12.48 4.27
C GLY A 87 -27.05 13.24 3.23
N LEU A 88 -25.76 12.99 3.19
CA LEU A 88 -24.84 13.52 2.21
C LEU A 88 -23.73 12.52 1.90
N PHE A 89 -23.13 12.66 0.73
CA PHE A 89 -21.85 12.03 0.44
C PHE A 89 -20.84 13.04 -0.09
N LEU A 90 -19.56 12.72 0.07
CA LEU A 90 -18.44 13.44 -0.51
C LEU A 90 -17.43 12.44 -1.08
N CYS A 91 -17.20 12.48 -2.37
CA CYS A 91 -16.13 11.76 -3.05
C CYS A 91 -14.85 12.60 -3.07
N ARG A 92 -13.72 11.92 -3.07
CA ARG A 92 -12.40 12.55 -3.17
C ARG A 92 -12.29 13.26 -4.52
N GLY A 93 -11.72 14.46 -4.55
CA GLY A 93 -11.83 15.36 -5.70
C GLY A 93 -11.14 14.88 -7.00
N ASP A 94 -10.30 13.84 -6.90
CA ASP A 94 -9.60 13.16 -7.99
C ASP A 94 -10.35 11.92 -8.54
N GLN A 95 -11.50 11.55 -7.98
CA GLN A 95 -12.28 10.40 -8.43
C GLN A 95 -13.03 10.66 -9.73
N THR A 96 -13.18 9.61 -10.54
CA THR A 96 -14.11 9.65 -11.68
C THR A 96 -15.56 9.58 -11.18
N THR A 97 -16.50 9.99 -12.02
CA THR A 97 -17.94 9.89 -11.72
C THR A 97 -18.35 8.45 -11.42
N SER A 98 -17.81 7.48 -12.15
CA SER A 98 -18.07 6.05 -11.92
C SER A 98 -17.51 5.60 -10.57
N ASP A 99 -16.26 5.94 -10.26
CA ASP A 99 -15.63 5.54 -9.00
C ASP A 99 -16.36 6.11 -7.78
N CYS A 100 -16.81 7.35 -7.90
CA CYS A 100 -17.61 8.02 -6.90
C CYS A 100 -18.95 7.29 -6.69
N GLN A 101 -19.67 6.99 -7.78
CA GLN A 101 -20.95 6.29 -7.71
C GLN A 101 -20.83 4.91 -7.07
N ASP A 102 -19.79 4.16 -7.46
CA ASP A 102 -19.53 2.83 -6.90
C ASP A 102 -19.25 2.95 -5.40
N CYS A 103 -18.34 3.83 -4.99
CA CYS A 103 -18.00 4.01 -3.58
C CYS A 103 -19.23 4.38 -2.72
N VAL A 104 -20.06 5.30 -3.20
CA VAL A 104 -21.29 5.71 -2.49
C VAL A 104 -22.30 4.56 -2.44
N THR A 105 -22.36 3.71 -3.47
CA THR A 105 -23.21 2.52 -3.49
C THR A 105 -22.76 1.49 -2.46
N PHE A 106 -21.45 1.22 -2.36
CA PHE A 106 -20.88 0.36 -1.31
C PHE A 106 -21.16 0.93 0.07
N ALA A 107 -20.85 2.21 0.31
CA ALA A 107 -21.09 2.84 1.60
C ALA A 107 -22.57 2.80 2.01
N ALA A 108 -23.50 2.98 1.07
CA ALA A 108 -24.94 2.94 1.33
C ALA A 108 -25.45 1.53 1.68
N ARG A 109 -24.80 0.48 1.17
CA ARG A 109 -25.06 -0.91 1.56
C ARG A 109 -24.45 -1.23 2.93
N ASP A 110 -23.17 -0.90 3.10
CA ASP A 110 -22.39 -1.32 4.27
C ASP A 110 -22.85 -0.61 5.54
N VAL A 111 -23.35 0.62 5.42
CA VAL A 111 -23.85 1.37 6.59
C VAL A 111 -25.01 0.67 7.31
N LEU A 112 -25.85 -0.05 6.58
CA LEU A 112 -26.97 -0.82 7.16
C LEU A 112 -26.49 -2.05 7.93
N GLN A 113 -25.32 -2.61 7.55
CA GLN A 113 -24.71 -3.74 8.24
C GLN A 113 -23.89 -3.29 9.45
N LEU A 114 -23.11 -2.22 9.28
CA LEU A 114 -22.19 -1.70 10.30
C LEU A 114 -22.92 -0.92 11.41
N CYS A 115 -23.95 -0.14 11.06
CA CYS A 115 -24.71 0.69 11.98
C CYS A 115 -26.22 0.39 11.93
N PRO A 116 -26.65 -0.82 12.34
CA PRO A 116 -27.99 -1.35 12.03
C PRO A 116 -29.16 -0.57 12.65
N VAL A 117 -28.93 0.23 13.70
CA VAL A 117 -30.01 0.94 14.43
C VAL A 117 -29.68 2.40 14.76
N SER A 118 -28.58 2.93 14.24
CA SER A 118 -28.13 4.30 14.56
C SER A 118 -28.81 5.34 13.67
N LYS A 119 -29.27 6.44 14.27
CA LYS A 119 -29.83 7.61 13.59
C LYS A 119 -28.77 8.61 13.13
N GLU A 120 -27.56 8.55 13.67
CA GLU A 120 -26.45 9.40 13.23
C GLU A 120 -25.24 8.53 12.94
N THR A 121 -24.79 8.57 11.69
CA THR A 121 -23.73 7.69 11.22
C THR A 121 -22.87 8.37 10.18
N ILE A 122 -21.58 8.02 10.19
CA ILE A 122 -20.60 8.46 9.21
C ILE A 122 -19.67 7.30 8.86
N LEU A 123 -19.52 7.05 7.56
CA LEU A 123 -18.61 6.07 6.99
C LEU A 123 -17.57 6.80 6.14
N TRP A 124 -16.30 6.43 6.30
CA TRP A 124 -15.21 6.89 5.45
C TRP A 124 -14.58 5.69 4.72
N TYR A 125 -14.52 5.81 3.40
CA TYR A 125 -13.65 5.03 2.53
C TYR A 125 -12.43 5.88 2.15
N ALA A 126 -11.49 5.31 1.41
CA ALA A 126 -10.40 6.08 0.82
C ALA A 126 -10.90 7.03 -0.28
N GLU A 127 -11.97 6.66 -0.99
CA GLU A 127 -12.50 7.34 -2.16
C GLU A 127 -13.71 8.22 -1.87
N CYS A 128 -14.51 7.91 -0.84
CA CYS A 128 -15.68 8.71 -0.48
C CYS A 128 -16.02 8.65 1.01
N LEU A 129 -16.93 9.54 1.43
CA LEU A 129 -17.59 9.57 2.71
C LEU A 129 -19.10 9.55 2.48
N LEU A 130 -19.83 8.78 3.30
CA LEU A 130 -21.29 8.83 3.41
C LEU A 130 -21.67 9.15 4.86
N ARG A 131 -22.56 10.14 5.06
CA ARG A 131 -23.04 10.55 6.37
C ARG A 131 -24.55 10.72 6.36
N TYR A 132 -25.23 10.29 7.42
CA TYR A 132 -26.62 10.65 7.67
C TYR A 132 -26.90 10.99 9.14
N SER A 133 -27.98 11.73 9.38
CA SER A 133 -28.44 12.15 10.70
C SER A 133 -29.96 12.36 10.71
N ASP A 134 -30.58 12.30 11.89
CA ASP A 134 -31.94 12.78 12.13
C ASP A 134 -32.01 14.31 12.34
N GLN A 135 -30.85 14.98 12.43
CA GLN A 135 -30.72 16.43 12.46
C GLN A 135 -30.12 16.95 11.14
N SER A 136 -30.39 18.22 10.82
CA SER A 136 -29.78 18.84 9.64
C SER A 136 -28.27 18.93 9.81
N ILE A 137 -27.53 18.37 8.85
CA ILE A 137 -26.06 18.36 8.80
C ILE A 137 -25.49 19.19 7.64
N PHE A 138 -26.35 19.88 6.89
CA PHE A 138 -25.98 20.63 5.70
C PHE A 138 -25.46 22.02 6.05
N SER A 139 -24.45 22.47 5.32
CA SER A 139 -23.81 23.78 5.47
C SER A 139 -23.41 24.11 6.92
N THR A 140 -23.17 23.09 7.73
CA THR A 140 -22.84 23.20 9.15
C THR A 140 -21.50 22.52 9.40
N MET A 141 -20.51 23.28 9.84
CA MET A 141 -19.19 22.73 10.14
C MET A 141 -19.23 21.83 11.38
N ALA A 142 -18.80 20.59 11.22
CA ALA A 142 -18.64 19.63 12.29
C ALA A 142 -17.22 19.03 12.27
N THR A 143 -16.60 18.99 13.46
CA THR A 143 -15.27 18.40 13.70
C THR A 143 -15.31 17.14 14.58
N SER A 144 -16.50 16.79 15.09
CA SER A 144 -16.76 15.61 15.92
C SER A 144 -17.81 14.70 15.26
N PRO A 145 -17.63 13.37 15.26
CA PRO A 145 -16.51 12.64 15.83
C PRO A 145 -15.20 12.90 15.09
N THR A 146 -14.09 12.78 15.80
CA THR A 146 -12.75 12.88 15.22
C THR A 146 -12.12 11.51 15.14
N VAL A 147 -11.69 11.11 13.96
CA VAL A 147 -10.87 9.91 13.79
C VAL A 147 -9.50 10.29 13.26
N SER A 148 -8.45 9.73 13.85
CA SER A 148 -7.09 9.86 13.37
C SER A 148 -6.54 8.49 13.03
N LEU A 149 -6.03 8.35 11.80
CA LEU A 149 -5.37 7.13 11.33
C LEU A 149 -3.91 7.46 11.05
N LEU A 150 -3.02 6.54 11.37
CA LEU A 150 -1.59 6.72 11.16
C LEU A 150 -1.01 5.52 10.42
N ASN A 151 0.00 5.79 9.61
CA ASN A 151 0.90 4.75 9.16
C ASN A 151 1.79 4.37 10.35
N THR A 152 1.84 3.08 10.71
CA THR A 152 2.56 2.64 11.92
C THR A 152 4.07 2.76 11.79
N GLN A 153 4.58 2.84 10.55
CA GLN A 153 6.00 2.98 10.24
C GLN A 153 6.57 4.34 10.65
N ASN A 154 7.75 4.32 11.25
CA ASN A 154 8.48 5.53 11.61
C ASN A 154 9.32 6.05 10.43
N VAL A 155 9.69 7.33 10.48
CA VAL A 155 10.73 7.91 9.64
C VAL A 155 12.02 8.16 10.42
N THR A 156 13.14 8.14 9.71
CA THR A 156 14.48 8.37 10.26
C THR A 156 14.64 9.80 10.77
N ASP A 157 14.27 10.80 9.95
CA ASP A 157 14.33 12.22 10.31
C ASP A 157 12.92 12.78 10.59
N GLN A 158 12.49 12.60 11.83
CA GLN A 158 11.15 13.02 12.27
C GLN A 158 10.98 14.53 12.30
N GLY A 159 12.04 15.27 12.67
CA GLY A 159 12.00 16.74 12.78
C GLY A 159 11.74 17.37 11.43
N ARG A 160 12.55 17.01 10.42
CA ARG A 160 12.39 17.48 9.05
C ARG A 160 11.06 17.07 8.44
N LEU A 161 10.59 15.84 8.68
CA LEU A 161 9.29 15.41 8.16
C LEU A 161 8.16 16.25 8.74
N ASN A 162 8.14 16.43 10.07
CA ASN A 162 7.09 17.17 10.74
C ASN A 162 7.03 18.64 10.26
N GLU A 163 8.18 19.28 10.06
CA GLU A 163 8.27 20.64 9.50
C GLU A 163 7.74 20.69 8.06
N LEU A 164 8.14 19.72 7.22
CA LEU A 164 7.69 19.63 5.84
C LEU A 164 6.18 19.37 5.76
N VAL A 165 5.64 18.46 6.58
CA VAL A 165 4.20 18.18 6.69
C VAL A 165 3.45 19.45 7.08
N GLY A 166 3.90 20.17 8.11
CA GLY A 166 3.26 21.43 8.54
C GLY A 166 3.22 22.47 7.41
N THR A 167 4.33 22.63 6.69
CA THR A 167 4.45 23.56 5.56
C THR A 167 3.57 23.15 4.39
N GLN A 168 3.63 21.87 3.97
CA GLN A 168 2.83 21.34 2.86
C GLN A 168 1.34 21.42 3.17
N MET A 169 0.93 21.04 4.37
CA MET A 169 -0.45 21.08 4.82
C MET A 169 -1.01 22.49 4.85
N SER A 170 -0.26 23.47 5.37
CA SER A 170 -0.75 24.86 5.33
C SER A 170 -0.98 25.37 3.90
N GLN A 171 -0.17 24.94 2.94
CA GLN A 171 -0.30 25.36 1.54
C GLN A 171 -1.44 24.61 0.82
N VAL A 172 -1.58 23.30 1.03
CA VAL A 172 -2.67 22.53 0.41
C VAL A 172 -4.04 22.96 0.95
N VAL A 173 -4.13 23.39 2.22
CA VAL A 173 -5.35 23.97 2.78
C VAL A 173 -5.73 25.28 2.08
N THR A 174 -4.79 26.20 1.87
CA THR A 174 -5.07 27.44 1.14
C THR A 174 -5.59 27.16 -0.27
N GLN A 175 -4.99 26.19 -0.97
CA GLN A 175 -5.43 25.79 -2.31
C GLN A 175 -6.83 25.17 -2.29
N ALA A 176 -7.10 24.25 -1.36
CA ALA A 176 -8.39 23.60 -1.22
C ALA A 176 -9.50 24.63 -0.94
N VAL A 177 -9.26 25.60 -0.06
CA VAL A 177 -10.24 26.66 0.26
C VAL A 177 -10.56 27.53 -0.96
N SER A 178 -9.58 27.81 -1.82
CA SER A 178 -9.80 28.59 -3.05
C SER A 178 -10.44 27.81 -4.20
N ASN A 179 -10.44 26.47 -4.12
CA ASN A 179 -10.95 25.60 -5.18
C ASN A 179 -12.47 25.41 -5.06
N THR A 180 -13.20 25.44 -6.18
CA THR A 180 -14.66 25.22 -6.22
C THR A 180 -15.07 23.83 -5.74
N LYS A 181 -14.25 22.80 -5.98
CA LYS A 181 -14.44 21.44 -5.42
C LYS A 181 -14.02 21.31 -3.96
N ARG A 182 -13.51 22.38 -3.35
CA ARG A 182 -12.96 22.39 -1.99
C ARG A 182 -11.88 21.34 -1.74
N PHE A 183 -11.10 21.02 -2.76
CA PHE A 183 -10.14 19.93 -2.82
C PHE A 183 -8.80 20.43 -3.36
N ALA A 184 -7.70 19.98 -2.76
CA ALA A 184 -6.37 20.18 -3.33
C ALA A 184 -5.42 19.05 -2.91
N THR A 185 -4.38 18.87 -3.72
CA THR A 185 -3.29 17.94 -3.49
C THR A 185 -1.96 18.64 -3.71
N ARG A 186 -0.91 18.13 -3.07
CA ARG A 186 0.44 18.65 -3.25
C ARG A 186 1.49 17.59 -2.97
N LYS A 187 2.61 17.67 -3.68
CA LYS A 187 3.78 16.83 -3.40
C LYS A 187 5.04 17.66 -3.19
N ALA A 188 5.93 17.17 -2.35
CA ALA A 188 7.25 17.75 -2.14
C ALA A 188 8.28 16.69 -1.78
N ASN A 189 9.52 16.88 -2.22
CA ASN A 189 10.60 15.94 -1.91
C ASN A 189 10.93 16.01 -0.41
N PHE A 190 10.73 14.90 0.31
CA PHE A 190 11.15 14.76 1.70
C PHE A 190 12.63 14.38 1.78
N THR A 191 13.06 13.40 0.99
CA THR A 191 14.47 13.06 0.74
C THR A 191 14.70 12.95 -0.77
N THR A 192 15.90 12.58 -1.21
CA THR A 192 16.18 12.24 -2.61
C THR A 192 15.35 11.06 -3.12
N PHE A 193 14.88 10.18 -2.22
CA PHE A 193 14.16 8.94 -2.57
C PHE A 193 12.72 8.90 -2.04
N GLN A 194 12.31 9.88 -1.24
CA GLN A 194 10.98 9.92 -0.64
C GLN A 194 10.28 11.23 -0.97
N THR A 195 9.07 11.11 -1.50
CA THR A 195 8.19 12.24 -1.79
C THR A 195 7.05 12.24 -0.79
N LEU A 196 6.81 13.39 -0.16
CA LEU A 196 5.64 13.61 0.66
C LEU A 196 4.46 13.99 -0.21
N TYR A 197 3.40 13.21 -0.16
CA TYR A 197 2.12 13.46 -0.80
C TYR A 197 1.14 14.00 0.25
N SER A 198 0.42 15.07 -0.07
CA SER A 198 -0.49 15.76 0.86
C SER A 198 -1.81 16.07 0.17
N LEU A 199 -2.91 15.96 0.91
CA LEU A 199 -4.27 16.22 0.44
C LEU A 199 -5.07 16.92 1.52
N ALA A 200 -5.91 17.87 1.11
CA ALA A 200 -6.90 18.53 1.95
C ALA A 200 -8.24 18.64 1.21
N GLN A 201 -9.34 18.31 1.90
CA GLN A 201 -10.69 18.44 1.34
C GLN A 201 -11.73 18.77 2.40
N CYS A 202 -12.66 19.67 2.09
CA CYS A 202 -13.87 19.91 2.90
C CYS A 202 -15.13 19.72 2.06
N THR A 203 -16.30 19.62 2.69
CA THR A 203 -17.57 19.51 1.96
C THR A 203 -17.88 20.82 1.22
N PRO A 204 -18.25 20.78 -0.09
CA PRO A 204 -18.52 21.97 -0.89
C PRO A 204 -19.62 22.91 -0.39
N ASP A 205 -20.53 22.41 0.44
CA ASP A 205 -21.63 23.18 1.04
C ASP A 205 -21.19 24.14 2.17
N LEU A 206 -19.92 24.10 2.57
CA LEU A 206 -19.34 25.02 3.55
C LEU A 206 -18.90 26.35 2.92
N SER A 207 -18.97 27.40 3.74
CA SER A 207 -18.31 28.67 3.44
C SER A 207 -16.79 28.50 3.37
N SER A 208 -16.10 29.42 2.68
CA SER A 208 -14.63 29.39 2.61
C SER A 208 -13.99 29.52 4.00
N SER A 209 -14.63 30.28 4.90
CA SER A 209 -14.19 30.47 6.28
C SER A 209 -14.32 29.17 7.10
N ASP A 210 -15.46 28.50 7.01
CA ASP A 210 -15.70 27.24 7.72
C ASP A 210 -14.83 26.12 7.18
N CYS A 211 -14.66 26.03 5.85
CA CYS A 211 -13.75 25.10 5.22
C CYS A 211 -12.31 25.28 5.73
N ASN A 212 -11.82 26.54 5.74
CA ASN A 212 -10.49 26.86 6.25
C ASN A 212 -10.35 26.51 7.73
N THR A 213 -11.36 26.84 8.55
CA THR A 213 -11.37 26.54 9.99
C THR A 213 -11.33 25.03 10.24
N CYS A 214 -12.17 24.27 9.54
CA CYS A 214 -12.22 22.81 9.63
C CYS A 214 -10.87 22.18 9.26
N LEU A 215 -10.33 22.55 8.09
CA LEU A 215 -9.08 21.99 7.58
C LEU A 215 -7.88 22.34 8.47
N ARG A 216 -7.78 23.59 8.95
CA ARG A 216 -6.72 23.98 9.90
C ARG A 216 -6.84 23.24 11.23
N GLY A 217 -8.07 23.02 11.71
CA GLY A 217 -8.32 22.18 12.87
C GLY A 217 -7.87 20.73 12.67
N ALA A 218 -8.07 20.18 11.46
CA ALA A 218 -7.60 18.84 11.12
C ALA A 218 -6.07 18.76 11.07
N VAL A 219 -5.41 19.75 10.44
CA VAL A 219 -3.94 19.87 10.42
C VAL A 219 -3.35 19.99 11.83
N ALA A 220 -3.98 20.76 12.71
CA ALA A 220 -3.52 20.95 14.09
C ALA A 220 -3.53 19.66 14.93
N ARG A 221 -4.25 18.60 14.50
CA ARG A 221 -4.24 17.28 15.14
C ARG A 221 -3.15 16.34 14.62
N LEU A 222 -2.52 16.64 13.48
CA LEU A 222 -1.45 15.79 12.94
C LEU A 222 -0.27 15.61 13.89
N PRO A 223 0.22 16.65 14.63
CA PRO A 223 1.31 16.46 15.57
C PRO A 223 1.00 15.51 16.72
N SER A 224 -0.24 15.52 17.24
CA SER A 224 -0.61 14.63 18.36
C SER A 224 -0.95 13.22 17.90
N CYS A 225 -1.49 13.03 16.70
CA CYS A 225 -1.82 11.69 16.20
C CYS A 225 -0.62 10.96 15.57
N CYS A 226 0.22 11.70 14.84
CA CYS A 226 0.97 11.12 13.73
C CYS A 226 2.42 11.64 13.63
N SER A 227 2.90 12.39 14.62
CA SER A 227 4.28 12.91 14.62
C SER A 227 5.31 11.80 14.44
N GLY A 228 6.25 12.01 13.50
CA GLY A 228 7.31 11.04 13.19
C GLY A 228 6.85 9.79 12.42
N LYS A 229 5.56 9.71 12.03
CA LYS A 229 5.01 8.62 11.21
C LYS A 229 5.09 8.93 9.73
N GLN A 230 5.27 7.89 8.91
CA GLN A 230 5.31 8.00 7.44
C GLN A 230 4.03 8.56 6.83
N GLY A 231 2.92 8.48 7.56
CA GLY A 231 1.63 8.95 7.09
C GLY A 231 0.67 9.22 8.23
N GLY A 232 -0.27 10.11 7.98
CA GLY A 232 -1.27 10.54 8.95
C GLY A 232 -2.51 11.07 8.24
N ARG A 233 -3.69 10.65 8.74
CA ARG A 233 -5.00 11.07 8.27
C ARG A 233 -5.82 11.56 9.44
N VAL A 234 -6.45 12.73 9.29
CA VAL A 234 -7.43 13.24 10.25
C VAL A 234 -8.76 13.40 9.53
N LEU A 235 -9.78 12.74 10.07
CA LEU A 235 -11.12 12.64 9.52
C LEU A 235 -12.10 13.37 10.44
N PHE A 236 -12.67 14.46 9.94
CA PHE A 236 -13.84 15.11 10.52
C PHE A 236 -15.06 14.85 9.62
N PRO A 237 -16.27 15.10 10.13
CA PRO A 237 -17.47 14.99 9.30
C PRO A 237 -17.52 16.00 8.13
N SER A 238 -16.95 17.19 8.31
CA SER A 238 -17.01 18.25 7.31
C SER A 238 -15.71 18.42 6.50
N CYS A 239 -14.61 17.79 6.90
CA CYS A 239 -13.35 17.87 6.19
C CYS A 239 -12.36 16.77 6.59
N ASN A 240 -11.32 16.59 5.77
CA ASN A 240 -10.23 15.69 6.08
C ASN A 240 -8.90 16.17 5.49
N VAL A 241 -7.81 15.72 6.12
CA VAL A 241 -6.46 15.87 5.61
C VAL A 241 -5.73 14.54 5.65
N ARG A 242 -4.83 14.30 4.69
CA ARG A 242 -3.99 13.11 4.62
C ARG A 242 -2.61 13.46 4.10
N TYR A 243 -1.57 12.95 4.75
CA TYR A 243 -0.24 12.87 4.16
C TYR A 243 0.28 11.44 4.17
N GLU A 244 1.08 11.08 3.17
CA GLU A 244 1.79 9.80 3.07
C GLU A 244 3.11 10.00 2.32
N LEU A 245 4.06 9.09 2.52
CA LEU A 245 5.29 9.03 1.71
C LEU A 245 5.16 8.14 0.44
N TYR A 246 3.93 7.79 0.07
CA TYR A 246 3.58 7.08 -1.16
C TYR A 246 2.38 7.75 -1.84
N PRO A 247 2.22 7.62 -3.17
CA PRO A 247 1.08 8.21 -3.88
C PRO A 247 -0.24 7.55 -3.51
N PHE A 248 -1.28 8.35 -3.26
CA PHE A 248 -2.63 7.86 -2.91
C PHE A 248 -3.78 8.62 -3.60
N TYR A 249 -3.46 9.50 -4.55
CA TYR A 249 -4.42 10.24 -5.38
C TYR A 249 -3.98 10.25 -6.84
N ASN A 250 -4.94 10.41 -7.77
CA ASN A 250 -4.67 10.45 -9.20
C ASN A 250 -4.07 11.81 -9.60
N GLU A 251 -2.78 11.84 -9.88
CA GLU A 251 -2.05 13.06 -10.25
C GLU A 251 -2.59 13.68 -11.56
N SER A 252 -2.93 12.84 -12.55
CA SER A 252 -3.43 13.27 -13.86
C SER A 252 -4.78 13.97 -13.78
N ALA A 253 -5.61 13.63 -12.79
CA ALA A 253 -6.90 14.27 -12.54
C ALA A 253 -6.76 15.64 -11.84
N THR A 254 -5.55 16.01 -11.40
CA THR A 254 -5.28 17.20 -10.57
C THR A 254 -4.35 18.22 -11.23
N ALA A 255 -3.81 17.92 -12.43
CA ALA A 255 -2.95 18.84 -13.16
C ALA A 255 -3.76 20.03 -13.72
N PRO A 256 -3.28 21.29 -13.56
CA PRO A 256 -3.85 22.42 -14.29
C PRO A 256 -3.71 22.21 -15.81
N PRO A 257 -4.65 22.70 -16.64
CA PRO A 257 -4.45 22.73 -18.08
C PRO A 257 -3.17 23.50 -18.40
N ALA A 258 -2.37 22.99 -19.33
CA ALA A 258 -1.12 23.61 -19.75
C ALA A 258 -1.38 25.07 -20.19
N PRO A 259 -0.56 26.05 -19.75
CA PRO A 259 -0.68 27.42 -20.24
C PRO A 259 -0.40 27.47 -21.75
N ALA A 260 -1.23 28.22 -22.49
CA ALA A 260 -0.98 28.52 -23.89
C ALA A 260 0.36 29.28 -24.05
N PRO A 261 1.09 29.14 -25.17
CA PRO A 261 2.40 29.78 -25.34
C PRO A 261 2.23 31.30 -25.41
N VAL A 262 2.90 32.03 -24.51
CA VAL A 262 2.94 33.49 -24.53
C VAL A 262 4.19 33.93 -25.30
N LEU A 263 3.97 34.72 -26.35
CA LEU A 263 5.00 35.44 -27.12
C LEU A 263 5.68 36.51 -26.24
N LEU A 264 7.01 36.51 -26.26
CA LEU A 264 7.89 37.45 -25.56
C LEU A 264 7.86 38.86 -26.17
N SER A 265 7.97 39.89 -25.32
CA SER A 265 8.50 41.22 -25.65
C SER A 265 9.01 41.97 -24.38
N PRO A 266 9.93 42.95 -24.52
CA PRO A 266 11.06 43.21 -23.59
C PRO A 266 10.89 44.39 -22.58
N PRO A 267 11.82 44.59 -21.60
CA PRO A 267 11.74 45.54 -20.46
C PRO A 267 12.38 46.92 -20.79
N PRO A 268 12.32 48.04 -19.99
CA PRO A 268 12.82 48.24 -18.59
C PRO A 268 12.15 49.44 -17.81
N PRO A 269 12.79 50.22 -16.87
CA PRO A 269 13.52 49.92 -15.61
C PRO A 269 13.05 50.71 -14.34
N GLY A 270 13.31 50.13 -13.14
CA GLY A 270 14.02 50.75 -11.99
C GLY A 270 13.40 51.83 -11.06
N SER A 271 13.39 51.56 -9.74
CA SER A 271 13.83 52.40 -8.58
C SER A 271 13.21 51.87 -7.25
N VAL A 272 13.95 51.39 -6.23
CA VAL A 272 14.59 52.08 -5.07
C VAL A 272 13.54 52.85 -4.21
N THR A 273 13.27 52.64 -2.91
CA THR A 273 14.11 52.59 -1.68
C THR A 273 13.26 52.31 -0.41
N THR A 274 13.88 51.74 0.67
CA THR A 274 13.70 52.00 2.15
C THR A 274 12.33 51.81 2.86
N SER A 275 12.16 51.46 4.15
CA SER A 275 13.01 51.05 5.30
C SER A 275 12.12 50.65 6.51
N ARG A 276 12.62 49.71 7.34
CA ARG A 276 12.49 49.47 8.81
C ARG A 276 11.25 49.93 9.63
N GLY A 277 10.76 49.02 10.49
CA GLY A 277 10.10 49.33 11.77
C GLY A 277 9.71 48.08 12.60
N LYS A 278 10.39 47.86 13.75
CA LYS A 278 10.14 46.83 14.79
C LYS A 278 8.99 47.25 15.72
N SER A 279 8.28 46.31 16.33
CA SER A 279 8.12 46.23 17.80
C SER A 279 7.38 44.97 18.25
N GLY A 280 7.78 44.44 19.40
CA GLY A 280 7.32 43.19 19.97
C GLY A 280 6.47 43.35 21.24
N ILE A 281 6.03 42.17 21.68
CA ILE A 281 5.11 41.73 22.74
C ILE A 281 5.48 42.22 24.16
N SER A 282 4.51 42.22 25.09
CA SER A 282 4.76 41.90 26.51
C SER A 282 3.53 41.32 27.23
N SER A 283 3.80 40.40 28.15
CA SER A 283 2.91 39.56 28.97
C SER A 283 3.23 39.79 30.44
N SER A 284 2.20 39.72 31.31
CA SER A 284 2.20 39.21 32.70
C SER A 284 1.07 39.89 33.47
N THR A 285 0.12 39.20 34.08
CA THR A 285 0.25 38.55 35.41
C THR A 285 -1.11 37.89 35.73
N ILE A 286 -1.13 36.74 36.41
CA ILE A 286 -2.00 36.40 37.55
C ILE A 286 -1.64 34.98 38.00
N ILE A 287 -0.68 34.92 38.92
CA ILE A 287 -0.28 33.76 39.72
C ILE A 287 -0.97 33.94 41.06
N ALA A 288 -2.09 33.24 41.30
CA ALA A 288 -2.66 33.14 42.66
C ALA A 288 -3.55 31.91 42.90
N ILE A 289 -3.61 30.95 41.97
CA ILE A 289 -4.41 29.71 42.12
C ILE A 289 -3.55 28.43 41.90
N VAL A 290 -2.31 28.57 41.42
CA VAL A 290 -1.48 27.43 40.95
C VAL A 290 -0.78 26.66 42.08
N ALA A 291 -0.61 27.28 43.25
CA ALA A 291 0.20 26.72 44.34
C ALA A 291 -0.32 25.38 44.92
N PRO A 292 -1.64 25.15 45.10
CA PRO A 292 -2.12 23.90 45.71
C PRO A 292 -2.13 22.71 44.73
N ILE A 293 -2.27 22.96 43.43
CA ILE A 293 -2.37 21.94 42.38
C ILE A 293 -0.98 21.38 42.02
N ALA A 294 0.06 22.22 42.08
CA ALA A 294 1.43 21.80 41.80
C ALA A 294 1.94 20.77 42.81
N VAL A 295 1.61 20.92 44.09
CA VAL A 295 2.08 20.01 45.15
C VAL A 295 1.42 18.63 45.04
N THR A 296 0.13 18.57 44.76
CA THR A 296 -0.60 17.31 44.53
C THR A 296 -0.13 16.62 43.25
N ALA A 297 0.12 17.36 42.17
CA ALA A 297 0.67 16.82 40.93
C ALA A 297 2.08 16.25 41.13
N VAL A 298 2.95 16.93 41.89
CA VAL A 298 4.32 16.45 42.17
C VAL A 298 4.29 15.17 43.00
N LEU A 299 3.41 15.06 44.01
CA LEU A 299 3.26 13.83 44.81
C LEU A 299 2.71 12.67 43.97
N PHE A 300 1.78 12.95 43.04
CA PHE A 300 1.25 11.94 42.11
C PHE A 300 2.32 11.50 41.10
N ILE A 301 3.14 12.44 40.59
CA ILE A 301 4.26 12.16 39.69
C ILE A 301 5.32 11.33 40.43
N LEU A 302 5.66 11.65 41.68
CA LEU A 302 6.62 10.88 42.46
C LEU A 302 6.10 9.48 42.77
N GLY A 303 4.83 9.33 43.14
CA GLY A 303 4.18 8.03 43.33
C GLY A 303 4.15 7.20 42.04
N PHE A 304 3.80 7.81 40.91
CA PHE A 304 3.78 7.18 39.60
C PHE A 304 5.20 6.84 39.10
N CYS A 305 6.20 7.69 39.37
CA CYS A 305 7.60 7.44 39.07
C CYS A 305 8.16 6.29 39.91
N PHE A 306 7.74 6.15 41.18
CA PHE A 306 8.15 5.04 42.05
C PHE A 306 7.52 3.71 41.60
N LEU A 307 6.24 3.73 41.23
CA LEU A 307 5.54 2.59 40.62
C LEU A 307 6.14 2.21 39.25
N ARG A 308 6.47 3.20 38.40
CA ARG A 308 7.17 2.98 37.12
C ARG A 308 8.61 2.51 37.30
N ARG A 309 9.35 2.92 38.35
CA ARG A 309 10.68 2.38 38.64
C ARG A 309 10.63 0.92 39.06
N LYS A 310 9.56 0.51 39.75
CA LYS A 310 9.32 -0.91 40.08
C LYS A 310 8.88 -1.72 38.85
N ALA A 311 8.14 -1.13 37.92
CA ALA A 311 7.75 -1.76 36.64
C ALA A 311 8.87 -1.75 35.58
N LYS A 312 9.74 -0.73 35.55
CA LYS A 312 10.90 -0.61 34.64
C LYS A 312 12.09 -1.48 35.04
N LYS A 313 12.08 -2.10 36.23
CA LYS A 313 13.11 -3.07 36.62
C LYS A 313 12.92 -4.47 36.01
N LYS A 314 11.92 -4.68 35.13
CA LYS A 314 11.72 -5.97 34.45
C LYS A 314 11.69 -5.92 32.91
N TYR A 315 11.85 -4.75 32.28
CA TYR A 315 11.98 -4.66 30.83
C TYR A 315 13.01 -3.59 30.49
N ASN A 316 14.27 -4.02 30.43
CA ASN A 316 15.33 -3.46 29.61
C ASN A 316 16.51 -4.44 29.65
N ALA A 317 16.71 -5.20 28.57
CA ALA A 317 18.01 -5.68 28.12
C ALA A 317 17.89 -6.36 26.75
N VAL A 318 18.04 -5.61 25.66
CA VAL A 318 18.82 -6.04 24.48
C VAL A 318 19.57 -4.79 23.96
N PRO A 319 20.87 -4.86 23.64
CA PRO A 319 21.71 -3.69 23.45
C PRO A 319 21.57 -3.07 22.05
N GLU A 320 21.55 -1.74 21.97
CA GLU A 320 21.96 -1.00 20.79
C GLU A 320 23.47 -1.21 20.57
N SER A 321 23.83 -1.89 19.49
CA SER A 321 25.18 -1.79 18.92
C SER A 321 25.13 -1.98 17.41
N ASN A 322 25.71 -1.00 16.70
CA ASN A 322 26.15 -1.01 15.29
C ASN A 322 25.24 -0.36 14.23
N ALA A 323 24.59 0.78 14.51
CA ALA A 323 23.95 1.58 13.45
C ALA A 323 24.97 2.32 12.56
N ASP A 324 26.11 2.77 13.11
CA ASP A 324 27.14 3.51 12.36
C ASP A 324 27.98 2.62 11.41
N ASN A 325 28.09 1.32 11.69
CA ASN A 325 28.75 0.35 10.80
C ASN A 325 27.84 -0.13 9.65
N ASP A 326 26.51 -0.01 9.80
CA ASP A 326 25.55 -0.47 8.80
C ASP A 326 25.46 0.49 7.59
N LEU A 327 25.65 1.80 7.80
CA LEU A 327 25.63 2.80 6.72
C LEU A 327 26.90 2.77 5.86
N THR A 328 28.06 2.61 6.51
CA THR A 328 29.38 2.49 5.85
C THR A 328 29.51 1.20 5.03
N THR A 329 28.84 0.11 5.42
CA THR A 329 28.82 -1.14 4.66
C THR A 329 27.95 -1.01 3.39
N LEU A 330 26.84 -0.26 3.43
CA LEU A 330 25.98 -0.06 2.26
C LEU A 330 26.59 0.88 1.21
N GLU A 331 27.34 1.90 1.63
CA GLU A 331 28.09 2.79 0.72
C GLU A 331 29.19 2.02 -0.04
N SER A 332 29.77 0.97 0.57
CA SER A 332 30.81 0.14 -0.08
C SER A 332 30.28 -0.79 -1.18
N LEU A 333 28.96 -1.02 -1.26
CA LEU A 333 28.31 -1.92 -2.20
C LEU A 333 27.73 -1.19 -3.43
N GLN A 334 27.91 0.13 -3.51
CA GLN A 334 27.39 0.93 -4.62
C GLN A 334 28.34 0.92 -5.82
N PHE A 335 27.83 0.52 -6.98
CA PHE A 335 28.50 0.64 -8.27
C PHE A 335 28.07 1.93 -8.97
N ASP A 336 29.02 2.59 -9.65
CA ASP A 336 28.73 3.63 -10.63
C ASP A 336 28.05 3.03 -11.88
N PHE A 337 27.17 3.80 -12.52
CA PHE A 337 26.43 3.32 -13.69
C PHE A 337 27.36 2.97 -14.85
N GLU A 338 28.44 3.75 -15.05
CA GLU A 338 29.41 3.54 -16.13
C GLU A 338 30.07 2.15 -16.02
N THR A 339 30.48 1.73 -14.82
CA THR A 339 31.04 0.39 -14.58
C THR A 339 30.05 -0.71 -14.97
N ILE A 340 28.77 -0.56 -14.62
CA ILE A 340 27.73 -1.54 -14.97
C ILE A 340 27.43 -1.51 -16.48
N GLU A 341 27.41 -0.33 -17.08
CA GLU A 341 27.18 -0.16 -18.52
C GLU A 341 28.30 -0.83 -19.32
N VAL A 342 29.57 -0.63 -18.93
CA VAL A 342 30.72 -1.31 -19.54
C VAL A 342 30.64 -2.82 -19.32
N ALA A 343 30.38 -3.26 -18.08
CA ALA A 343 30.33 -4.67 -17.73
C ALA A 343 29.26 -5.45 -18.52
N THR A 344 28.16 -4.79 -18.88
CA THR A 344 27.04 -5.38 -19.64
C THR A 344 27.13 -5.13 -21.15
N ASN A 345 28.20 -4.49 -21.63
CA ASN A 345 28.33 -4.00 -23.01
C ASN A 345 27.13 -3.15 -23.43
N LYS A 346 26.86 -2.09 -22.67
CA LYS A 346 25.74 -1.16 -22.82
C LYS A 346 24.37 -1.84 -22.79
N PHE A 347 24.20 -2.79 -21.87
CA PHE A 347 22.99 -3.60 -21.76
C PHE A 347 22.61 -4.28 -23.09
N SER A 348 23.61 -4.83 -23.79
CA SER A 348 23.40 -5.49 -25.08
C SER A 348 22.35 -6.61 -24.97
N THR A 349 21.50 -6.72 -25.97
CA THR A 349 20.51 -7.80 -26.07
C THR A 349 21.16 -9.18 -26.10
N ASP A 350 22.40 -9.29 -26.58
CA ASP A 350 23.16 -10.54 -26.60
C ASP A 350 23.48 -11.05 -25.18
N ASN A 351 23.52 -10.13 -24.21
CA ASN A 351 23.76 -10.43 -22.81
C ASN A 351 22.46 -10.62 -22.01
N LYS A 352 21.29 -10.52 -22.64
CA LYS A 352 20.00 -10.61 -21.92
C LYS A 352 19.74 -12.04 -21.44
N LEU A 353 19.62 -12.21 -20.13
CA LEU A 353 19.34 -13.48 -19.47
C LEU A 353 17.83 -13.73 -19.32
N GLY A 354 17.04 -12.66 -19.19
CA GLY A 354 15.58 -12.74 -19.05
C GLY A 354 14.92 -11.38 -18.92
N GLU A 355 13.60 -11.37 -19.02
CA GLU A 355 12.73 -10.21 -18.83
C GLU A 355 11.46 -10.65 -18.12
N GLY A 356 10.99 -9.84 -17.18
CA GLY A 356 9.71 -10.05 -16.50
C GLY A 356 9.09 -8.74 -16.05
N GLY A 357 8.00 -8.81 -15.28
CA GLY A 357 7.29 -7.63 -14.76
C GLY A 357 8.14 -6.68 -13.90
N PHE A 358 9.34 -7.12 -13.50
CA PHE A 358 10.25 -6.41 -12.62
C PHE A 358 11.44 -5.76 -13.36
N GLY A 359 11.56 -5.99 -14.68
CA GLY A 359 12.64 -5.44 -15.50
C GLY A 359 13.45 -6.51 -16.23
N GLU A 360 14.57 -6.07 -16.79
CA GLU A 360 15.44 -6.89 -17.63
C GLU A 360 16.67 -7.33 -16.84
N VAL A 361 17.11 -8.57 -17.06
CA VAL A 361 18.30 -9.14 -16.42
C VAL A 361 19.36 -9.40 -17.49
N TYR A 362 20.58 -8.91 -17.26
CA TYR A 362 21.71 -9.05 -18.18
C TYR A 362 22.87 -9.79 -17.51
N LYS A 363 23.61 -10.57 -18.29
CA LYS A 363 24.93 -11.05 -17.91
C LYS A 363 25.93 -9.91 -18.06
N GLY A 364 26.84 -9.77 -17.12
CA GLY A 364 27.96 -8.85 -17.22
C GLY A 364 29.24 -9.46 -16.70
N VAL A 365 30.36 -8.82 -17.01
CA VAL A 365 31.69 -9.16 -16.48
C VAL A 365 32.32 -7.89 -15.94
N LEU A 366 32.56 -7.85 -14.62
CA LEU A 366 33.23 -6.71 -13.99
C LEU A 366 34.69 -6.60 -14.46
N PRO A 367 35.35 -5.44 -14.30
CA PRO A 367 36.77 -5.29 -14.62
C PRO A 367 37.69 -6.29 -13.88
N SER A 368 37.25 -6.79 -12.73
CA SER A 368 37.92 -7.86 -11.98
C SER A 368 37.86 -9.24 -12.63
N GLY A 369 37.12 -9.40 -13.73
CA GLY A 369 36.82 -10.69 -14.37
C GLY A 369 35.65 -11.46 -13.74
N GLN A 370 35.03 -10.91 -12.69
CA GLN A 370 33.90 -11.56 -12.02
C GLN A 370 32.62 -11.48 -12.88
N GLU A 371 32.02 -12.63 -13.18
CA GLU A 371 30.71 -12.70 -13.84
C GLU A 371 29.58 -12.28 -12.88
N ILE A 372 28.66 -11.47 -13.38
CA ILE A 372 27.55 -10.89 -12.62
C ILE A 372 26.23 -11.01 -13.38
N ALA A 373 25.12 -11.01 -12.63
CA ALA A 373 23.77 -10.83 -13.16
C ALA A 373 23.25 -9.44 -12.76
N VAL A 374 22.89 -8.64 -13.75
CA VAL A 374 22.49 -7.24 -13.60
C VAL A 374 21.00 -7.12 -13.85
N LYS A 375 20.21 -6.96 -12.79
CA LYS A 375 18.76 -6.74 -12.87
C LYS A 375 18.50 -5.24 -12.92
N ARG A 376 18.16 -4.73 -14.10
CA ARG A 376 17.80 -3.32 -14.34
C ARG A 376 16.29 -3.17 -14.20
N LEU A 377 15.85 -2.49 -13.15
CA LEU A 377 14.43 -2.34 -12.85
C LEU A 377 13.79 -1.32 -13.79
N SER A 378 12.54 -1.57 -14.18
CA SER A 378 11.81 -0.71 -15.11
C SER A 378 11.61 0.71 -14.55
N LYS A 379 11.85 1.72 -15.41
CA LYS A 379 11.68 3.15 -15.09
C LYS A 379 10.22 3.57 -14.86
N ALA A 380 9.27 2.83 -15.45
CA ALA A 380 7.85 3.20 -15.48
C ALA A 380 7.00 2.63 -14.31
N SER A 381 7.60 1.83 -13.43
CA SER A 381 6.88 1.09 -12.40
C SER A 381 7.09 1.70 -11.01
N GLY A 382 6.02 2.23 -10.40
CA GLY A 382 6.02 2.64 -8.99
C GLY A 382 6.31 1.48 -8.02
N GLN A 383 6.14 0.24 -8.48
CA GLN A 383 6.44 -0.99 -7.74
C GLN A 383 7.96 -1.29 -7.71
N GLY A 384 8.72 -0.95 -8.76
CA GLY A 384 10.16 -1.22 -8.83
C GLY A 384 10.99 -0.49 -7.75
N ALA A 385 10.54 0.68 -7.28
CA ALA A 385 11.25 1.42 -6.23
C ALA A 385 11.15 0.75 -4.85
N GLU A 386 9.97 0.22 -4.49
CA GLU A 386 9.80 -0.52 -3.24
C GLU A 386 10.53 -1.86 -3.26
N GLU A 387 10.52 -2.54 -4.40
CA GLU A 387 11.23 -3.81 -4.59
C GLU A 387 12.73 -3.62 -4.53
N PHE A 388 13.27 -2.59 -5.20
CA PHE A 388 14.67 -2.21 -5.07
C PHE A 388 15.07 -2.01 -3.61
N LYS A 389 14.27 -1.24 -2.86
CA LYS A 389 14.52 -0.99 -1.44
C LYS A 389 14.49 -2.28 -0.62
N ASN A 390 13.52 -3.15 -0.87
CA ASN A 390 13.45 -4.44 -0.18
C ASN A 390 14.69 -5.27 -0.50
N GLU A 391 15.08 -5.41 -1.77
CA GLU A 391 16.25 -6.21 -2.13
C GLU A 391 17.56 -5.66 -1.55
N VAL A 392 17.80 -4.34 -1.60
CA VAL A 392 19.01 -3.74 -1.03
C VAL A 392 19.04 -3.87 0.50
N VAL A 393 17.95 -3.55 1.20
CA VAL A 393 17.91 -3.57 2.67
C VAL A 393 17.93 -4.99 3.24
N LEU A 394 17.28 -5.93 2.55
CA LEU A 394 17.13 -7.32 3.01
C LEU A 394 18.32 -8.16 2.57
N VAL A 395 18.63 -8.19 1.27
CA VAL A 395 19.56 -9.17 0.69
C VAL A 395 21.02 -8.82 0.95
N ALA A 396 21.36 -7.53 1.11
CA ALA A 396 22.72 -7.14 1.49
C ALA A 396 23.18 -7.77 2.82
N LYS A 397 22.23 -8.17 3.68
CA LYS A 397 22.49 -8.79 4.99
C LYS A 397 22.36 -10.32 4.97
N LEU A 398 21.95 -10.92 3.85
CA LEU A 398 21.74 -12.36 3.73
C LEU A 398 22.94 -13.02 3.06
N GLN A 399 23.52 -13.99 3.75
CA GLN A 399 24.62 -14.79 3.23
C GLN A 399 24.37 -16.25 3.58
N HIS A 400 23.96 -17.01 2.58
CA HIS A 400 23.72 -18.43 2.73
C HIS A 400 23.92 -19.15 1.40
N ARG A 401 24.45 -20.37 1.44
CA ARG A 401 24.79 -21.16 0.24
C ARG A 401 23.59 -21.45 -0.68
N ASN A 402 22.37 -21.43 -0.13
CA ASN A 402 21.12 -21.67 -0.85
C ASN A 402 20.32 -20.39 -1.14
N LEU A 403 20.93 -19.20 -1.05
CA LEU A 403 20.36 -17.93 -1.48
C LEU A 403 21.28 -17.30 -2.52
N VAL A 404 20.72 -16.56 -3.47
CA VAL A 404 21.51 -15.76 -4.43
C VAL A 404 22.07 -14.54 -3.72
N ARG A 405 23.39 -14.36 -3.79
CA ARG A 405 24.09 -13.26 -3.14
C ARG A 405 23.97 -11.97 -3.94
N LEU A 406 23.46 -10.92 -3.30
CA LEU A 406 23.58 -9.54 -3.79
C LEU A 406 25.03 -9.08 -3.60
N LEU A 407 25.68 -8.69 -4.69
CA LEU A 407 27.04 -8.17 -4.71
C LEU A 407 27.06 -6.65 -4.55
N GLY A 408 26.00 -5.97 -4.99
CA GLY A 408 25.85 -4.54 -4.84
C GLY A 408 24.67 -3.99 -5.64
N PHE A 409 24.61 -2.68 -5.76
CA PHE A 409 23.54 -1.99 -6.46
C PHE A 409 24.06 -0.72 -7.14
N CYS A 410 23.34 -0.21 -8.13
CA CYS A 410 23.56 1.11 -8.71
C CYS A 410 22.26 1.91 -8.63
N LEU A 411 22.39 3.16 -8.19
CA LEU A 411 21.29 4.10 -8.03
C LEU A 411 21.76 5.48 -8.49
N GLU A 412 21.51 5.79 -9.76
CA GLU A 412 21.98 7.02 -10.40
C GLU A 412 20.86 7.60 -11.28
N GLY A 413 20.37 8.79 -10.91
CA GLY A 413 19.20 9.39 -11.54
C GLY A 413 17.94 8.51 -11.42
N GLU A 414 17.42 8.05 -12.56
CA GLU A 414 16.27 7.14 -12.62
C GLU A 414 16.66 5.66 -12.62
N GLU A 415 17.95 5.35 -12.81
CA GLU A 415 18.47 3.98 -12.90
C GLU A 415 18.45 3.32 -11.52
N LYS A 416 17.80 2.16 -11.44
CA LYS A 416 17.76 1.30 -10.25
C LYS A 416 18.20 -0.09 -10.67
N ILE A 417 19.41 -0.45 -10.29
CA ILE A 417 20.06 -1.67 -10.78
C ILE A 417 20.57 -2.48 -9.60
N LEU A 418 20.30 -3.78 -9.63
CA LEU A 418 20.77 -4.73 -8.64
C LEU A 418 21.80 -5.66 -9.29
N VAL A 419 22.91 -5.87 -8.59
CA VAL A 419 24.04 -6.67 -9.09
C VAL A 419 24.16 -7.92 -8.24
N TYR A 420 23.90 -9.06 -8.86
CA TYR A 420 23.91 -10.38 -8.24
C TYR A 420 25.11 -11.21 -8.70
N GLU A 421 25.46 -12.24 -7.93
CA GLU A 421 26.30 -13.30 -8.46
C GLU A 421 25.65 -13.94 -9.69
N PHE A 422 26.44 -14.24 -10.72
CA PHE A 422 25.94 -14.99 -11.87
C PHE A 422 25.76 -16.47 -11.50
N VAL A 423 24.56 -17.00 -11.77
CA VAL A 423 24.20 -18.39 -11.48
C VAL A 423 24.01 -19.14 -12.82
N PRO A 424 24.89 -20.08 -13.19
CA PRO A 424 25.05 -20.51 -14.58
C PRO A 424 23.93 -21.41 -15.11
N ASN A 425 23.30 -22.24 -14.27
CA ASN A 425 22.28 -23.20 -14.71
C ASN A 425 20.86 -22.63 -14.59
N LYS A 426 20.66 -21.34 -14.93
CA LYS A 426 19.34 -20.68 -15.01
C LYS A 426 18.42 -21.01 -13.81
N SER A 427 17.11 -20.97 -14.02
CA SER A 427 16.07 -21.25 -13.02
C SER A 427 15.56 -22.70 -13.10
N LEU A 428 14.96 -23.18 -12.02
CA LEU A 428 14.48 -24.55 -11.89
C LEU A 428 13.33 -24.86 -12.86
N ASP A 429 12.46 -23.89 -13.15
CA ASP A 429 11.38 -24.03 -14.13
C ASP A 429 11.88 -24.34 -15.56
N TYR A 430 13.05 -23.81 -15.94
CA TYR A 430 13.72 -24.11 -17.20
C TYR A 430 14.00 -25.61 -17.35
N PHE A 431 14.35 -26.29 -16.25
CA PHE A 431 14.58 -27.73 -16.25
C PHE A 431 13.31 -28.55 -16.01
N LEU A 432 12.39 -28.04 -15.19
CA LEU A 432 11.18 -28.77 -14.85
C LEU A 432 10.17 -28.82 -15.98
N TYR A 433 10.06 -27.79 -16.82
CA TYR A 433 8.98 -27.70 -17.81
C TYR A 433 9.38 -28.00 -19.24
N ASP A 434 10.69 -28.08 -19.52
CA ASP A 434 11.22 -28.50 -20.81
C ASP A 434 11.47 -30.02 -20.80
N PRO A 435 10.73 -30.82 -21.61
CA PRO A 435 10.88 -32.28 -21.66
C PRO A 435 12.31 -32.73 -21.95
N GLU A 436 13.09 -31.97 -22.73
CA GLU A 436 14.48 -32.32 -23.05
C GLU A 436 15.42 -32.09 -21.86
N LYS A 437 15.09 -31.14 -20.99
CA LYS A 437 15.89 -30.79 -19.81
C LYS A 437 15.49 -31.56 -18.57
N GLN A 438 14.24 -32.02 -18.48
CA GLN A 438 13.72 -32.80 -17.35
C GLN A 438 14.59 -34.02 -17.03
N GLY A 439 15.16 -34.67 -18.04
CA GLY A 439 16.07 -35.82 -17.89
C GLY A 439 17.37 -35.51 -17.13
N GLN A 440 17.75 -34.23 -17.01
CA GLN A 440 18.93 -33.80 -16.26
C GLN A 440 18.67 -33.65 -14.75
N LEU A 441 17.39 -33.73 -14.35
CA LEU A 441 16.93 -33.73 -12.98
C LEU A 441 16.46 -35.14 -12.60
N ASP A 442 17.42 -36.04 -12.34
CA ASP A 442 17.10 -37.32 -11.73
C ASP A 442 16.54 -37.15 -10.30
N TRP A 443 16.01 -38.22 -9.73
CA TRP A 443 15.42 -38.15 -8.39
C TRP A 443 16.41 -37.69 -7.31
N SER A 444 17.66 -38.13 -7.39
CA SER A 444 18.72 -37.73 -6.45
C SER A 444 18.93 -36.22 -6.47
N ARG A 445 18.96 -35.63 -7.67
CA ARG A 445 19.11 -34.18 -7.86
C ARG A 445 17.87 -33.41 -7.41
N ARG A 446 16.67 -33.90 -7.76
CA ARG A 446 15.39 -33.33 -7.27
C ARG A 446 15.33 -33.31 -5.76
N TYR A 447 15.70 -34.41 -5.10
CA TYR A 447 15.75 -34.50 -3.64
C TYR A 447 16.76 -33.52 -3.02
N LYS A 448 17.96 -33.41 -3.60
CA LYS A 448 18.96 -32.41 -3.18
C LYS A 448 18.46 -30.97 -3.34
N ILE A 449 17.74 -30.69 -4.43
CA ILE A 449 17.11 -29.39 -4.68
C ILE A 449 16.04 -29.10 -3.63
N ILE A 450 15.12 -30.04 -3.35
CA ILE A 450 14.11 -29.87 -2.29
C ILE A 450 14.78 -29.57 -0.94
N GLY A 451 15.79 -30.36 -0.57
CA GLY A 451 16.52 -30.16 0.69
C GLY A 451 17.28 -28.83 0.74
N GLY A 452 17.84 -28.37 -0.38
CA GLY A 452 18.52 -27.08 -0.47
C GLY A 452 17.58 -25.89 -0.35
N ILE A 453 16.41 -25.95 -1.01
CA ILE A 453 15.37 -24.94 -0.87
C ILE A 453 14.90 -24.88 0.59
N ALA A 454 14.61 -26.03 1.20
CA ALA A 454 14.20 -26.09 2.60
C ALA A 454 15.22 -25.46 3.56
N ARG A 455 16.53 -25.70 3.35
CA ARG A 455 17.60 -25.05 4.11
C ARG A 455 17.63 -23.53 3.89
N GLY A 456 17.43 -23.07 2.66
CA GLY A 456 17.33 -21.65 2.35
C GLY A 456 16.17 -20.98 3.07
N ILE A 457 14.99 -21.62 3.08
CA ILE A 457 13.79 -21.12 3.78
C ILE A 457 14.00 -21.13 5.30
N LEU A 458 14.55 -22.21 5.86
CA LEU A 458 14.87 -22.30 7.29
C LEU A 458 15.80 -21.16 7.72
N TYR A 459 16.82 -20.89 6.91
CA TYR A 459 17.73 -19.77 7.16
C TYR A 459 16.98 -18.45 7.21
N LEU A 460 16.09 -18.17 6.25
CA LEU A 460 15.29 -16.93 6.24
C LEU A 460 14.35 -16.81 7.44
N HIS A 461 13.80 -17.93 7.93
CA HIS A 461 12.75 -17.92 8.95
C HIS A 461 13.30 -17.91 10.37
N GLU A 462 14.43 -18.58 10.62
CA GLU A 462 14.94 -18.82 11.97
C GLU A 462 16.43 -18.47 12.14
N ASP A 463 17.31 -18.81 11.18
CA ASP A 463 18.77 -18.70 11.40
C ASP A 463 19.36 -17.33 11.00
N SER A 464 18.65 -16.53 10.21
CA SER A 464 19.08 -15.19 9.84
C SER A 464 18.86 -14.21 11.00
N ARG A 465 19.69 -13.16 11.06
CA ARG A 465 19.61 -12.11 12.09
C ARG A 465 18.21 -11.48 12.20
N LEU A 466 17.49 -11.43 11.10
CA LEU A 466 16.11 -10.95 11.01
C LEU A 466 15.27 -12.09 10.44
N ARG A 467 14.07 -12.32 10.96
CA ARG A 467 13.10 -13.24 10.37
C ARG A 467 12.53 -12.61 9.09
N ILE A 468 12.63 -13.30 7.96
CA ILE A 468 12.24 -12.80 6.64
C ILE A 468 11.23 -13.74 6.02
N ILE A 469 10.11 -13.18 5.55
CA ILE A 469 9.11 -13.90 4.75
C ILE A 469 9.30 -13.53 3.28
N HIS A 470 9.51 -14.50 2.40
CA HIS A 470 9.82 -14.30 0.99
C HIS A 470 8.60 -13.84 0.19
N ARG A 471 7.43 -14.48 0.40
CA ARG A 471 6.12 -14.22 -0.22
C ARG A 471 5.98 -14.49 -1.72
N ASP A 472 7.06 -14.78 -2.43
CA ASP A 472 7.03 -15.18 -3.85
C ASP A 472 7.95 -16.37 -4.18
N LEU A 473 7.87 -17.43 -3.37
CA LEU A 473 8.60 -18.68 -3.66
C LEU A 473 7.90 -19.43 -4.81
N LYS A 474 8.63 -19.67 -5.90
CA LYS A 474 8.16 -20.35 -7.11
C LYS A 474 9.32 -20.91 -7.92
N ALA A 475 9.05 -21.80 -8.88
CA ALA A 475 10.11 -22.51 -9.61
C ALA A 475 11.05 -21.57 -10.40
N SER A 476 10.52 -20.47 -10.96
CA SER A 476 11.34 -19.47 -11.65
C SER A 476 12.26 -18.66 -10.73
N ASN A 477 11.99 -18.65 -9.41
CA ASN A 477 12.78 -17.94 -8.39
C ASN A 477 13.77 -18.86 -7.67
N ILE A 478 13.94 -20.09 -8.15
CA ILE A 478 14.99 -21.01 -7.69
C ILE A 478 16.03 -21.13 -8.80
N LEU A 479 17.18 -20.49 -8.65
CA LEU A 479 18.30 -20.61 -9.58
C LEU A 479 19.17 -21.84 -9.24
N LEU A 480 19.90 -22.36 -10.22
CA LEU A 480 20.78 -23.52 -10.04
C LEU A 480 22.24 -23.16 -10.32
N ASP A 481 23.12 -23.39 -9.34
CA ASP A 481 24.56 -23.18 -9.51
C ASP A 481 25.20 -24.23 -10.43
N ALA A 482 26.52 -24.15 -10.64
CA ALA A 482 27.25 -25.04 -11.55
C ALA A 482 27.08 -26.53 -11.20
N GLU A 483 26.97 -26.84 -9.91
CA GLU A 483 26.74 -28.19 -9.38
C GLU A 483 25.24 -28.55 -9.31
N MET A 484 24.35 -27.61 -9.66
CA MET A 484 22.89 -27.65 -9.55
C MET A 484 22.36 -27.81 -8.13
N ASN A 485 23.02 -27.12 -7.21
CA ASN A 485 22.39 -26.76 -5.94
C ASN A 485 21.45 -25.57 -6.15
N PRO A 486 20.33 -25.54 -5.40
CA PRO A 486 19.36 -24.46 -5.50
C PRO A 486 19.83 -23.21 -4.75
N LYS A 487 19.54 -22.06 -5.35
CA LYS A 487 19.67 -20.74 -4.76
C LYS A 487 18.36 -19.96 -4.91
N ILE A 488 17.75 -19.58 -3.80
CA ILE A 488 16.53 -18.76 -3.79
C ILE A 488 16.89 -17.33 -4.20
N SER A 489 16.14 -16.77 -5.13
CA SER A 489 16.31 -15.43 -5.69
C SER A 489 15.01 -14.61 -5.61
N ASP A 490 15.09 -13.34 -5.99
CA ASP A 490 13.95 -12.43 -6.18
C ASP A 490 13.22 -12.04 -4.89
N PHE A 491 13.92 -11.28 -4.04
CA PHE A 491 13.44 -10.81 -2.75
C PHE A 491 12.66 -9.48 -2.80
N GLY A 492 12.29 -8.99 -3.99
CA GLY A 492 11.55 -7.73 -4.15
C GLY A 492 10.27 -7.66 -3.32
N MET A 493 9.69 -8.82 -3.04
CA MET A 493 8.43 -8.97 -2.31
C MET A 493 8.65 -9.35 -0.84
N ALA A 494 9.88 -9.53 -0.37
CA ALA A 494 10.14 -10.03 0.97
C ALA A 494 9.81 -8.99 2.08
N ARG A 495 9.60 -9.48 3.31
CA ARG A 495 9.25 -8.65 4.49
C ARG A 495 9.97 -9.13 5.75
N ILE A 496 10.42 -8.20 6.58
CA ILE A 496 11.02 -8.47 7.90
C ILE A 496 9.92 -8.60 8.95
N PHE A 497 10.02 -9.62 9.78
CA PHE A 497 9.27 -9.77 11.02
C PHE A 497 10.13 -9.37 12.22
N GLY A 498 9.51 -8.69 13.18
CA GLY A 498 10.09 -8.53 14.51
C GLY A 498 10.19 -9.88 15.23
N VAL A 499 11.10 -10.00 16.19
CA VAL A 499 11.40 -11.25 16.92
C VAL A 499 10.13 -11.90 17.51
N ASP A 500 9.19 -11.10 18.00
CA ASP A 500 7.92 -11.57 18.61
C ASP A 500 6.74 -11.61 17.62
N GLN A 501 6.95 -11.22 16.36
CA GLN A 501 5.89 -11.18 15.36
C GLN A 501 5.72 -12.56 14.71
N THR A 502 4.53 -13.13 14.86
CA THR A 502 4.16 -14.44 14.29
C THR A 502 3.40 -14.32 12.97
N GLN A 503 2.73 -13.19 12.74
CA GLN A 503 1.90 -12.92 11.57
C GLN A 503 1.94 -11.43 11.20
N GLY A 504 1.84 -11.14 9.90
CA GLY A 504 1.71 -9.80 9.34
C GLY A 504 0.45 -9.70 8.48
N ASN A 505 -0.11 -8.51 8.38
CA ASN A 505 -1.26 -8.21 7.52
C ASN A 505 -0.83 -7.17 6.48
N THR A 506 -1.33 -7.30 5.26
CA THR A 506 -1.12 -6.32 4.19
C THR A 506 -2.40 -6.13 3.38
N SER A 507 -2.72 -4.89 3.02
CA SER A 507 -3.77 -4.58 2.06
C SER A 507 -3.34 -4.81 0.60
N ARG A 508 -2.03 -4.96 0.37
CA ARG A 508 -1.46 -5.19 -0.97
C ARG A 508 -1.04 -6.64 -1.12
N ILE A 509 -1.93 -7.45 -1.70
CA ILE A 509 -1.66 -8.85 -2.02
C ILE A 509 -0.73 -8.89 -3.23
N VAL A 510 0.45 -9.47 -3.03
CA VAL A 510 1.51 -9.54 -4.03
C VAL A 510 2.12 -10.94 -4.01
N GLY A 511 2.35 -11.55 -5.16
CA GLY A 511 2.93 -12.89 -5.30
C GLY A 511 2.40 -13.58 -6.55
N THR A 512 2.84 -14.81 -6.79
CA THR A 512 2.43 -15.58 -7.98
C THR A 512 1.23 -16.48 -7.67
N TYR A 513 0.14 -16.31 -8.43
CA TYR A 513 -1.05 -17.17 -8.33
C TYR A 513 -0.68 -18.66 -8.49
N GLY A 514 -1.34 -19.52 -7.72
CA GLY A 514 -1.01 -20.95 -7.62
C GLY A 514 0.00 -21.30 -6.52
N TYR A 515 0.87 -20.36 -6.13
CA TYR A 515 1.82 -20.54 -5.01
C TYR A 515 1.37 -19.84 -3.73
N MET A 516 0.41 -18.92 -3.79
CA MET A 516 -0.04 -18.15 -2.62
C MET A 516 -0.91 -19.00 -1.68
N ALA A 517 -0.63 -18.89 -0.39
CA ALA A 517 -1.47 -19.49 0.65
C ALA A 517 -2.87 -18.86 0.67
N PRO A 518 -3.95 -19.62 0.92
CA PRO A 518 -5.32 -19.11 0.88
C PRO A 518 -5.56 -17.93 1.82
N GLU A 519 -5.05 -17.98 3.06
CA GLU A 519 -5.19 -16.90 4.04
C GLU A 519 -4.48 -15.62 3.60
N TYR A 520 -3.39 -15.75 2.84
CA TYR A 520 -2.69 -14.62 2.26
C TYR A 520 -3.44 -14.03 1.07
N ALA A 521 -3.92 -14.89 0.16
CA ALA A 521 -4.66 -14.48 -1.02
C ALA A 521 -6.04 -13.89 -0.70
N MET A 522 -6.70 -14.37 0.37
CA MET A 522 -8.06 -13.93 0.73
C MET A 522 -8.08 -12.76 1.70
N HIS A 523 -7.11 -12.69 2.62
CA HIS A 523 -7.15 -11.77 3.74
C HIS A 523 -5.87 -10.94 3.90
N GLY A 524 -4.89 -11.09 3.00
CA GLY A 524 -3.62 -10.39 3.09
C GLY A 524 -2.78 -10.80 4.31
N GLN A 525 -3.09 -11.94 4.93
CA GLN A 525 -2.40 -12.45 6.11
C GLN A 525 -1.19 -13.28 5.68
N PHE A 526 0.02 -12.82 6.00
CA PHE A 526 1.24 -13.53 5.67
C PHE A 526 2.03 -13.91 6.92
N SER A 527 2.73 -15.03 6.85
CA SER A 527 3.62 -15.52 7.90
C SER A 527 4.65 -16.48 7.32
N VAL A 528 5.49 -17.08 8.17
CA VAL A 528 6.36 -18.20 7.78
C VAL A 528 5.56 -19.35 7.14
N LYS A 529 4.29 -19.54 7.52
CA LYS A 529 3.43 -20.58 6.97
C LYS A 529 3.03 -20.31 5.52
N SER A 530 2.99 -19.04 5.11
CA SER A 530 2.72 -18.67 3.73
C SER A 530 3.84 -19.14 2.79
N ASP A 531 5.10 -18.97 3.20
CA ASP A 531 6.26 -19.50 2.47
C ASP A 531 6.30 -21.04 2.49
N VAL A 532 5.92 -21.67 3.60
CA VAL A 532 5.82 -23.14 3.70
C VAL A 532 4.77 -23.70 2.74
N TYR A 533 3.63 -23.01 2.56
CA TYR A 533 2.63 -23.39 1.57
C TYR A 533 3.20 -23.32 0.15
N SER A 534 3.83 -22.20 -0.22
CA SER A 534 4.47 -22.05 -1.53
C SER A 534 5.57 -23.10 -1.76
N PHE A 535 6.32 -23.45 -0.72
CA PHE A 535 7.29 -24.55 -0.74
C PHE A 535 6.62 -25.91 -0.99
N GLY A 536 5.46 -26.17 -0.40
CA GLY A 536 4.67 -27.37 -0.68
C GLY A 536 4.31 -27.49 -2.18
N VAL A 537 3.85 -26.39 -2.79
CA VAL A 537 3.56 -26.34 -4.23
C VAL A 537 4.83 -26.60 -5.05
N LEU A 538 5.95 -25.97 -4.70
CA LEU A 538 7.25 -26.22 -5.33
C LEU A 538 7.66 -27.70 -5.27
N VAL A 539 7.48 -28.36 -4.13
CA VAL A 539 7.78 -29.79 -3.98
C VAL A 539 6.93 -30.63 -4.94
N LEU A 540 5.64 -30.30 -5.11
CA LEU A 540 4.77 -31.00 -6.06
C LEU A 540 5.23 -30.80 -7.51
N GLU A 541 5.63 -29.58 -7.89
CA GLU A 541 6.18 -29.33 -9.23
C GLU A 541 7.50 -30.05 -9.45
N ILE A 542 8.37 -30.10 -8.43
CA ILE A 542 9.64 -30.83 -8.50
C ILE A 542 9.41 -32.33 -8.62
N ILE A 543 8.42 -32.90 -7.92
CA ILE A 543 8.16 -34.35 -8.01
C ILE A 543 7.51 -34.69 -9.35
N THR A 544 6.52 -33.91 -9.78
CA THR A 544 5.71 -34.23 -10.96
C THR A 544 6.36 -33.78 -12.27
N GLY A 545 7.26 -32.79 -12.24
CA GLY A 545 7.73 -32.09 -13.44
C GLY A 545 6.63 -31.31 -14.16
N LYS A 546 5.47 -31.08 -13.54
CA LYS A 546 4.33 -30.38 -14.15
C LYS A 546 4.17 -29.00 -13.53
N LYS A 547 3.84 -28.02 -14.37
CA LYS A 547 3.52 -26.64 -13.95
C LYS A 547 2.15 -26.61 -13.27
N ASN A 548 2.02 -25.90 -12.16
CA ASN A 548 0.74 -25.80 -11.44
C ASN A 548 -0.42 -25.21 -12.26
N SER A 549 -0.12 -24.42 -13.31
CA SER A 549 -1.12 -23.78 -14.17
C SER A 549 -1.67 -24.65 -15.31
N ASN A 550 -1.14 -25.87 -15.51
CA ASN A 550 -1.50 -26.77 -16.61
C ASN A 550 -2.23 -28.03 -16.13
N PHE A 551 -3.40 -27.87 -15.49
CA PHE A 551 -4.35 -28.98 -15.23
C PHE A 551 -5.63 -28.81 -16.05
N TYR A 552 -5.53 -29.03 -17.37
CA TYR A 552 -6.70 -29.18 -18.23
C TYR A 552 -6.77 -30.53 -18.96
N GLN A 553 -5.90 -31.48 -18.65
CA GLN A 553 -6.01 -32.83 -19.20
C GLN A 553 -5.73 -33.89 -18.12
N THR A 554 -6.67 -34.83 -18.05
CA THR A 554 -6.80 -36.02 -17.19
C THR A 554 -7.36 -35.77 -15.77
N ASP A 555 -8.64 -36.17 -15.60
CA ASP A 555 -9.35 -36.46 -14.35
C ASP A 555 -9.97 -35.32 -13.51
N GLY A 556 -10.51 -34.28 -14.16
CA GLY A 556 -11.53 -33.42 -13.51
C GLY A 556 -11.06 -32.54 -12.34
N ALA A 557 -9.75 -32.44 -12.12
CA ALA A 557 -9.16 -31.55 -11.12
C ALA A 557 -8.84 -30.17 -11.71
N ALA A 558 -9.25 -29.09 -11.04
CA ALA A 558 -9.07 -27.71 -11.50
C ALA A 558 -7.66 -27.14 -11.26
N ASP A 559 -6.87 -27.75 -10.36
CA ASP A 559 -5.47 -27.39 -10.08
C ASP A 559 -4.66 -28.59 -9.57
N LEU A 560 -3.34 -28.44 -9.51
CA LEU A 560 -2.40 -29.47 -9.05
C LEU A 560 -2.68 -29.93 -7.60
N LEU A 561 -3.17 -29.02 -6.74
CA LEU A 561 -3.50 -29.34 -5.35
C LEU A 561 -4.69 -30.30 -5.31
N SER A 562 -5.73 -29.99 -6.09
CA SER A 562 -6.92 -30.82 -6.28
C SER A 562 -6.56 -32.19 -6.84
N TYR A 563 -5.67 -32.24 -7.83
CA TYR A 563 -5.20 -33.50 -8.43
C TYR A 563 -4.44 -34.38 -7.43
N VAL A 564 -3.56 -33.79 -6.61
CA VAL A 564 -2.80 -34.51 -5.59
C VAL A 564 -3.71 -35.00 -4.46
N SER A 565 -4.68 -34.20 -4.02
CA SER A 565 -5.67 -34.65 -3.04
C SER A 565 -6.59 -35.77 -3.54
N ILE A 566 -6.79 -35.90 -4.86
CA ILE A 566 -7.59 -36.97 -5.46
C ILE A 566 -6.75 -38.24 -5.69
N ASN A 567 -5.50 -38.11 -6.12
CA ASN A 567 -4.71 -39.24 -6.64
C ASN A 567 -3.57 -39.74 -5.74
N VAL A 568 -3.22 -39.04 -4.65
CA VAL A 568 -2.14 -39.48 -3.72
C VAL A 568 -2.68 -40.19 -2.46
N ILE A 569 -4.00 -40.20 -2.25
CA ILE A 569 -4.65 -40.95 -1.15
C ILE A 569 -5.08 -42.37 -1.60
N ILE A 570 -4.93 -42.71 -2.88
CA ILE A 570 -5.23 -44.04 -3.40
C ILE A 570 -3.98 -44.61 -4.06
N TYR A 571 -2.96 -44.93 -3.26
CA TYR A 571 -2.10 -46.12 -3.42
C TYR A 571 -1.39 -46.44 -2.10
#